data_AF-A0A3N5IBP9-F1
#
_entry.id   AF-A0A3N5IBP9-F1
#
_cell.length_a   1.000
_cell.length_b   1.000
_cell.length_c   1.000
_cell.angle_alpha   90.00
_cell.angle_beta   90.00
_cell.angle_gamma   90.00
#
_symmetry.space_group_name_H-M   'P 1'
#
loop_
_entity.id
_entity.type
_entity.pdbx_description
1 polymer ?
#
loop_
_entity_poly.entity_id
_entity_poly.type
_entity_poly.pdbx_seq_one_letter_code
_entity_poly.pdbx_strand_id
1 'polypeptide(L)'
;MENPPIAIYTGQGSSHSWLWFADLFEEAGIHTLSFFDEENIKAGGLNQVGVLAVSGGDTFALARGLGPKGAVELEAWVRNGGLFLGSCAGAYLPLCSSQDPLNLFNFVEAKISNLTSILPEPRKFKEKFSLPYGCSFVFHPVREAVQLSGNGHPPFSEAGPFSAPLYGGPGLIPRDSVETLAHYSGFTEKTAFLVDRKLARETLIGKAAVIRKRLGAGAFYLFGPHLEHPHYR
;
A
#
# COMPACT_ATOMS: atom_id res chain seq x y z
N MET A 1 -4.45 6.22 27.39
CA MET A 1 -4.15 4.92 26.76
C MET A 1 -2.85 5.10 26.02
N GLU A 2 -1.87 4.25 26.28
CA GLU A 2 -0.59 4.27 25.57
C GLU A 2 -0.82 3.74 24.15
N ASN A 3 -0.30 4.42 23.13
CA ASN A 3 -0.45 3.98 21.74
C ASN A 3 0.27 2.62 21.57
N PRO A 4 -0.27 1.69 20.76
CA PRO A 4 0.40 0.41 20.54
C PRO A 4 1.79 0.67 19.92
N PRO A 5 2.84 -0.06 20.33
CA PRO A 5 4.17 0.09 19.73
C PRO A 5 4.11 -0.16 18.22
N ILE A 6 4.82 0.66 17.45
CA ILE A 6 4.79 0.63 15.98
C ILE A 6 6.16 0.23 15.45
N ALA A 7 6.18 -0.71 14.51
CA ALA A 7 7.33 -0.98 13.67
C ALA A 7 7.16 -0.38 12.27
N ILE A 8 8.23 0.18 11.71
CA ILE A 8 8.34 0.60 10.31
C ILE A 8 9.31 -0.35 9.61
N TYR A 9 8.91 -0.93 8.48
CA TYR A 9 9.76 -1.83 7.72
C TYR A 9 10.80 -1.06 6.87
N THR A 10 12.08 -1.30 7.16
CA THR A 10 13.24 -0.68 6.51
C THR A 10 14.17 -1.69 5.82
N GLY A 11 13.76 -2.95 5.76
CA GLY A 11 14.53 -4.04 5.16
C GLY A 11 14.51 -4.07 3.63
N GLN A 12 14.91 -5.21 3.07
CA GLN A 12 15.03 -5.43 1.63
C GLN A 12 13.76 -5.01 0.86
N GLY A 13 13.96 -4.22 -0.19
CA GLY A 13 12.88 -3.78 -1.08
C GLY A 13 12.09 -2.56 -0.59
N SER A 14 12.30 -2.10 0.65
CA SER A 14 11.75 -0.82 1.11
C SER A 14 12.50 0.35 0.44
N SER A 15 11.77 1.35 -0.04
CA SER A 15 12.36 2.63 -0.46
C SER A 15 12.42 3.61 0.71
N HIS A 16 13.16 4.72 0.58
CA HIS A 16 13.23 5.76 1.63
C HIS A 16 11.89 6.43 1.97
N SER A 17 10.78 6.12 1.28
CA SER A 17 9.43 6.55 1.68
C SER A 17 9.03 6.08 3.08
N TRP A 18 9.73 5.13 3.69
CA TRP A 18 9.51 4.75 5.09
C TRP A 18 9.73 5.93 6.06
N LEU A 19 10.54 6.92 5.69
CA LEU A 19 10.72 8.16 6.46
C LEU A 19 9.40 8.92 6.61
N TRP A 20 8.52 8.88 5.60
CA TRP A 20 7.23 9.57 5.67
C TRP A 20 6.30 8.95 6.72
N PHE A 21 6.40 7.65 6.98
CA PHE A 21 5.72 7.04 8.11
C PHE A 21 6.31 7.50 9.44
N ALA A 22 7.64 7.61 9.55
CA ALA A 22 8.28 8.12 10.76
C ALA A 22 7.82 9.55 11.06
N ASP A 23 7.87 10.44 10.06
CA ASP A 23 7.39 11.82 10.17
C ASP A 23 5.91 11.88 10.55
N LEU A 24 5.05 11.07 9.90
CA LEU A 24 3.63 10.98 10.22
C LEU A 24 3.37 10.57 11.68
N PHE A 25 4.07 9.54 12.16
CA PHE A 25 3.87 9.05 13.52
C PHE A 25 4.43 10.00 14.57
N GLU A 26 5.58 10.61 14.32
CA GLU A 26 6.15 11.64 15.21
C GLU A 26 5.19 12.81 15.37
N GLU A 27 4.66 13.34 14.27
CA GLU A 27 3.68 14.44 14.32
C GLU A 27 2.35 14.05 15.00
N ALA A 28 1.97 12.78 14.93
CA ALA A 28 0.82 12.24 15.65
C ALA A 28 1.10 12.02 17.16
N GLY A 29 2.30 12.38 17.66
CA GLY A 29 2.72 12.19 19.04
C GLY A 29 3.08 10.75 19.38
N ILE A 30 3.35 9.91 18.38
CA ILE A 30 3.73 8.50 18.55
C ILE A 30 5.25 8.39 18.39
N HIS A 31 5.95 8.40 19.52
CA HIS A 31 7.42 8.43 19.54
C HIS A 31 8.06 7.05 19.76
N THR A 32 7.28 6.03 20.12
CA THR A 32 7.77 4.66 20.32
C THR A 32 7.79 3.91 18.99
N LEU A 33 8.78 4.23 18.16
CA LEU A 33 8.98 3.65 16.84
C LEU A 33 10.17 2.69 16.83
N SER A 34 9.95 1.50 16.27
CA SER A 34 10.98 0.52 15.95
C SER A 34 11.18 0.44 14.44
N PHE A 35 12.41 0.21 13.99
CA PHE A 35 12.71 -0.01 12.58
C PHE A 35 13.07 -1.48 12.39
N PHE A 36 12.25 -2.21 11.62
CA PHE A 36 12.41 -3.64 11.42
C PHE A 36 12.87 -3.95 10.00
N ASP A 37 13.81 -4.86 9.88
CA ASP A 37 14.11 -5.55 8.63
C ASP A 37 13.45 -6.95 8.59
N GLU A 38 13.74 -7.70 7.53
CA GLU A 38 13.25 -9.06 7.36
C GLU A 38 13.77 -10.03 8.42
N GLU A 39 14.95 -9.81 8.99
CA GLU A 39 15.51 -10.67 10.04
C GLU A 39 14.81 -10.44 11.37
N ASN A 40 14.49 -9.19 11.71
CA ASN A 40 13.65 -8.86 12.86
C ASN A 40 12.30 -9.59 12.78
N ILE A 41 11.65 -9.56 11.62
CA ILE A 41 10.35 -10.22 11.41
C ILE A 41 10.51 -11.74 11.52
N LYS A 42 11.49 -12.33 10.83
CA LYS A 42 11.77 -13.78 10.90
C LYS A 42 12.16 -14.25 12.29
N ALA A 43 12.70 -13.39 13.14
CA ALA A 43 13.05 -13.69 14.52
C ALA A 43 11.86 -13.57 15.49
N GLY A 44 10.64 -13.28 15.00
CA GLY A 44 9.44 -13.12 15.82
C GLY A 44 9.33 -11.74 16.48
N GLY A 45 10.03 -10.72 15.94
CA GLY A 45 10.00 -9.35 16.45
C GLY A 45 8.61 -8.71 16.43
N LEU A 46 7.71 -9.19 15.55
CA LEU A 46 6.33 -8.71 15.47
C LEU A 46 5.54 -8.89 16.77
N ASN A 47 5.91 -9.85 17.64
CA ASN A 47 5.28 -10.03 18.95
C ASN A 47 5.47 -8.85 19.92
N GLN A 48 6.35 -7.89 19.58
CA GLN A 48 6.66 -6.71 20.39
C GLN A 48 5.90 -5.47 19.94
N VAL A 49 5.15 -5.53 18.82
CA VAL A 49 4.48 -4.39 18.21
C VAL A 49 3.03 -4.70 17.86
N GLY A 50 2.17 -3.68 17.93
CA GLY A 50 0.77 -3.78 17.50
C GLY A 50 0.56 -3.37 16.04
N VAL A 51 1.50 -2.62 15.46
CA VAL A 51 1.42 -2.09 14.09
C VAL A 51 2.72 -2.35 13.34
N LEU A 52 2.61 -2.73 12.06
CA LEU A 52 3.71 -2.80 11.11
C LEU A 52 3.36 -1.93 9.89
N ALA A 53 4.14 -0.88 9.65
CA ALA A 53 4.01 -0.02 8.48
C ALA A 53 5.04 -0.38 7.41
N VAL A 54 4.59 -0.64 6.19
CA VAL A 54 5.41 -1.01 5.03
C VAL A 54 5.15 -0.01 3.91
N SER A 55 6.20 0.73 3.55
CA SER A 55 6.13 1.81 2.55
C SER A 55 6.27 1.30 1.10
N GLY A 56 6.42 2.23 0.17
CA GLY A 56 6.73 1.91 -1.23
C GLY A 56 8.12 1.30 -1.44
N GLY A 57 8.42 0.94 -2.68
CA GLY A 57 9.67 0.26 -3.05
C GLY A 57 9.43 -0.85 -4.09
N ASP A 58 10.10 -1.99 -3.92
CA ASP A 58 9.99 -3.16 -4.79
C ASP A 58 9.30 -4.31 -4.04
N THR A 59 8.05 -4.60 -4.42
CA THR A 59 7.23 -5.67 -3.80
C THR A 59 7.85 -7.06 -3.96
N PHE A 60 8.54 -7.34 -5.07
CA PHE A 60 9.20 -8.64 -5.23
C PHE A 60 10.43 -8.75 -4.35
N ALA A 61 11.18 -7.66 -4.18
CA ALA A 61 12.32 -7.64 -3.25
C ALA A 61 11.85 -7.78 -1.79
N LEU A 62 10.75 -7.12 -1.41
CA LEU A 62 10.08 -7.30 -0.11
C LEU A 62 9.74 -8.77 0.14
N ALA A 63 9.03 -9.40 -0.80
CA ALA A 63 8.60 -10.78 -0.67
C ALA A 63 9.77 -11.77 -0.65
N ARG A 64 10.85 -11.52 -1.43
CA ARG A 64 12.09 -12.32 -1.37
C ARG A 64 12.79 -12.18 -0.02
N GLY A 65 12.90 -10.96 0.50
CA GLY A 65 13.54 -10.69 1.78
C GLY A 65 12.83 -11.41 2.92
N LEU A 66 11.50 -11.28 2.99
CA LEU A 66 10.68 -11.93 4.01
C LEU A 66 10.63 -13.46 3.85
N GLY A 67 10.44 -13.94 2.61
CA GLY A 67 10.34 -15.36 2.29
C GLY A 67 9.21 -16.10 3.02
N PRO A 68 9.20 -17.45 2.98
CA PRO A 68 8.13 -18.25 3.59
C PRO A 68 7.99 -18.03 5.09
N LYS A 69 9.11 -17.88 5.81
CA LYS A 69 9.10 -17.64 7.26
C LYS A 69 8.48 -16.28 7.59
N GLY A 70 8.88 -15.22 6.89
CA GLY A 70 8.30 -13.89 7.09
C GLY A 70 6.81 -13.85 6.76
N ALA A 71 6.36 -14.59 5.74
CA ALA A 71 4.94 -14.73 5.43
C ALA A 71 4.15 -15.40 6.56
N VAL A 72 4.66 -16.51 7.11
CA VAL A 72 4.04 -17.22 8.25
C VAL A 72 3.96 -16.34 9.50
N GLU A 73 5.06 -15.67 9.85
CA GLU A 73 5.10 -14.75 11.00
C GLU A 73 4.11 -13.60 10.83
N LEU A 74 4.06 -13.00 9.64
CA LEU A 74 3.15 -11.91 9.34
C LEU A 74 1.68 -12.34 9.42
N GLU A 75 1.32 -13.49 8.83
CA GLU A 75 -0.04 -14.00 8.89
C GLU A 75 -0.47 -14.32 10.34
N ALA A 76 0.38 -15.02 11.10
CA ALA A 76 0.11 -15.38 12.48
C ALA A 76 -0.06 -14.13 13.36
N TRP A 77 0.81 -13.13 13.19
CA TRP A 77 0.74 -11.88 13.93
C TRP A 77 -0.54 -11.09 13.63
N VAL A 78 -0.94 -10.95 12.34
CA VAL A 78 -2.21 -10.27 12.00
C VAL A 78 -3.39 -11.05 12.58
N ARG A 79 -3.41 -12.39 12.47
CA ARG A 79 -4.49 -13.22 13.06
C ARG A 79 -4.64 -12.98 14.56
N ASN A 80 -3.54 -12.70 15.26
CA ASN A 80 -3.49 -12.47 16.70
C ASN A 80 -3.71 -11.00 17.12
N GLY A 81 -4.06 -10.10 16.21
CA GLY A 81 -4.41 -8.70 16.54
C GLY A 81 -3.52 -7.64 15.91
N GLY A 82 -2.48 -8.05 15.17
CA GLY A 82 -1.58 -7.12 14.48
C GLY A 82 -2.26 -6.30 13.39
N LEU A 83 -1.82 -5.05 13.21
CA LEU A 83 -2.29 -4.13 12.18
C LEU A 83 -1.22 -3.86 11.14
N PHE A 84 -1.40 -4.39 9.93
CA PHE A 84 -0.50 -4.12 8.80
C PHE A 84 -0.97 -2.89 8.03
N LEU A 85 -0.08 -1.91 7.85
CA LEU A 85 -0.30 -0.72 7.02
C LEU A 85 0.62 -0.80 5.80
N GLY A 86 0.08 -1.02 4.61
CA GLY A 86 0.86 -1.13 3.37
C GLY A 86 0.58 0.01 2.41
N SER A 87 1.57 0.82 2.06
CA SER A 87 1.45 1.90 1.08
C SER A 87 2.23 1.58 -0.21
N CYS A 88 1.65 1.84 -1.37
CA CYS A 88 2.29 1.59 -2.67
C CYS A 88 2.79 0.13 -2.80
N ALA A 89 4.11 -0.12 -2.85
CA ALA A 89 4.68 -1.47 -2.88
C ALA A 89 4.25 -2.35 -1.71
N GLY A 90 4.16 -1.79 -0.50
CA GLY A 90 3.63 -2.46 0.68
C GLY A 90 2.16 -2.84 0.56
N ALA A 91 1.37 -2.09 -0.22
CA ALA A 91 -0.02 -2.42 -0.51
C ALA A 91 -0.18 -3.63 -1.43
N TYR A 92 0.81 -3.87 -2.32
CA TYR A 92 0.80 -5.03 -3.21
C TYR A 92 1.19 -6.33 -2.52
N LEU A 93 2.05 -6.26 -1.49
CA LEU A 93 2.63 -7.44 -0.84
C LEU A 93 1.58 -8.48 -0.39
N PRO A 94 0.53 -8.11 0.37
CA PRO A 94 -0.45 -9.08 0.87
C PRO A 94 -1.56 -9.42 -0.13
N LEU A 95 -1.50 -8.92 -1.37
CA LEU A 95 -2.52 -9.21 -2.39
C LEU A 95 -2.32 -10.61 -2.96
N CYS A 96 -3.43 -11.32 -3.19
CA CYS A 96 -3.38 -12.63 -3.81
C CYS A 96 -2.74 -12.58 -5.21
N SER A 97 -1.62 -13.27 -5.37
CA SER A 97 -0.83 -13.40 -6.59
C SER A 97 -0.45 -14.86 -6.85
N SER A 98 -0.32 -15.23 -8.13
CA SER A 98 0.23 -16.52 -8.53
C SER A 98 1.75 -16.46 -8.80
N GLN A 99 2.35 -15.28 -8.70
CA GLN A 99 3.77 -15.07 -9.00
C GLN A 99 4.64 -15.42 -7.80
N ASP A 100 5.72 -16.16 -8.00
CA ASP A 100 6.74 -16.36 -6.97
C ASP A 100 7.57 -15.07 -6.76
N PRO A 101 7.92 -14.68 -5.51
CA PRO A 101 7.51 -15.26 -4.23
C PRO A 101 6.26 -14.59 -3.62
N LEU A 102 5.52 -13.78 -4.38
CA LEU A 102 4.33 -13.07 -3.89
C LEU A 102 3.19 -14.03 -3.49
N ASN A 103 3.12 -15.21 -4.10
CA ASN A 103 2.18 -16.27 -3.76
C ASN A 103 2.24 -16.73 -2.28
N LEU A 104 3.33 -16.43 -1.57
CA LEU A 104 3.44 -16.69 -0.13
C LEU A 104 2.56 -15.76 0.72
N PHE A 105 2.18 -14.61 0.19
CA PHE A 105 1.51 -13.52 0.92
C PHE A 105 0.03 -13.35 0.54
N ASN A 106 -0.62 -14.42 0.10
CA ASN A 106 -2.00 -14.41 -0.41
C ASN A 106 -3.05 -14.22 0.70
N PHE A 107 -3.05 -13.05 1.36
CA PHE A 107 -3.90 -12.76 2.51
C PHE A 107 -5.13 -11.91 2.16
N VAL A 108 -5.04 -11.11 1.10
CA VAL A 108 -6.05 -10.13 0.70
C VAL A 108 -6.52 -10.37 -0.72
N GLU A 109 -7.80 -10.69 -0.84
CA GLU A 109 -8.48 -10.97 -2.11
C GLU A 109 -8.89 -9.68 -2.83
N ALA A 110 -7.92 -8.99 -3.44
CA ALA A 110 -8.19 -7.85 -4.31
C ALA A 110 -7.34 -7.93 -5.58
N LYS A 111 -7.92 -7.49 -6.71
CA LYS A 111 -7.18 -7.30 -7.96
C LYS A 111 -6.67 -5.87 -8.05
N ILE A 112 -5.71 -5.65 -8.94
CA ILE A 112 -5.19 -4.31 -9.27
C ILE A 112 -5.63 -3.94 -10.68
N SER A 113 -6.02 -2.69 -10.87
CA SER A 113 -6.52 -2.18 -12.16
C SER A 113 -5.42 -1.75 -13.12
N ASN A 114 -4.19 -1.65 -12.63
CA ASN A 114 -3.04 -1.14 -13.37
C ASN A 114 -2.02 -2.22 -13.79
N LEU A 115 -2.47 -3.48 -13.86
CA LEU A 115 -1.71 -4.61 -14.40
C LEU A 115 -2.00 -4.79 -15.89
N THR A 116 -0.96 -4.94 -16.71
CA THR A 116 -1.11 -5.17 -18.15
C THR A 116 0.01 -6.05 -18.71
N SER A 117 -0.27 -6.83 -19.74
CA SER A 117 0.75 -7.53 -20.55
C SER A 117 1.29 -6.66 -21.68
N ILE A 118 0.57 -5.60 -22.07
CA ILE A 118 0.93 -4.68 -23.14
C ILE A 118 0.96 -3.28 -22.57
N LEU A 119 2.15 -2.67 -22.54
CA LEU A 119 2.30 -1.32 -22.00
C LEU A 119 1.58 -0.28 -22.87
N PRO A 120 0.83 0.64 -22.27
CA PRO A 120 0.28 1.78 -22.99
C PRO A 120 1.39 2.73 -23.43
N GLU A 121 1.09 3.60 -24.39
CA GLU A 121 2.02 4.64 -24.84
C GLU A 121 2.28 5.65 -23.69
N PRO A 122 3.54 5.87 -23.27
CA PRO A 122 3.86 6.82 -22.22
C PRO A 122 3.74 8.26 -22.73
N ARG A 123 2.95 9.08 -22.05
CA ARG A 123 2.78 10.53 -22.32
C ARG A 123 3.82 11.38 -21.59
N LYS A 124 4.23 10.97 -20.39
CA LYS A 124 5.25 11.64 -19.56
C LYS A 124 6.06 10.62 -18.77
N PHE A 125 7.26 11.02 -18.35
CA PHE A 125 8.14 10.24 -17.48
C PHE A 125 8.31 8.78 -17.94
N LYS A 126 8.81 8.59 -19.17
CA LYS A 126 9.01 7.26 -19.78
C LYS A 126 9.77 6.28 -18.89
N GLU A 127 10.68 6.79 -18.06
CA GLU A 127 11.49 5.92 -17.18
C GLU A 127 10.75 5.52 -15.90
N LYS A 128 9.60 6.14 -15.60
CA LYS A 128 8.84 5.99 -14.35
C LYS A 128 7.39 5.55 -14.56
N PHE A 129 6.98 5.27 -15.79
CA PHE A 129 5.58 4.95 -16.10
C PHE A 129 5.21 3.49 -15.89
N SER A 130 6.17 2.59 -15.70
CA SER A 130 5.89 1.19 -15.46
C SER A 130 7.00 0.49 -14.72
N LEU A 131 6.66 -0.61 -14.05
CA LEU A 131 7.57 -1.54 -13.41
C LEU A 131 7.23 -2.98 -13.84
N PRO A 132 8.25 -3.84 -14.03
CA PRO A 132 8.02 -5.27 -14.25
C PRO A 132 7.26 -5.90 -13.07
N TYR A 133 6.33 -6.80 -13.38
CA TYR A 133 5.54 -7.56 -12.41
C TYR A 133 5.33 -8.99 -12.91
N GLY A 134 6.33 -9.86 -12.67
CA GLY A 134 6.39 -11.18 -13.28
C GLY A 134 6.42 -11.09 -14.82
N CYS A 135 5.54 -11.83 -15.49
CA CYS A 135 5.36 -11.77 -16.97
C CYS A 135 4.45 -10.62 -17.43
N SER A 136 4.18 -9.65 -16.57
CA SER A 136 3.31 -8.49 -16.85
C SER A 136 3.98 -7.22 -16.33
N PHE A 137 3.27 -6.10 -16.42
CA PHE A 137 3.73 -4.81 -15.95
C PHE A 137 2.67 -4.15 -15.08
N VAL A 138 3.12 -3.55 -13.99
CA VAL A 138 2.34 -2.52 -13.31
C VAL A 138 2.67 -1.20 -14.00
N PHE A 139 1.68 -0.54 -14.58
CA PHE A 139 1.85 0.81 -15.14
C PHE A 139 1.29 1.87 -14.20
N HIS A 140 1.84 3.08 -14.29
CA HIS A 140 1.49 4.21 -13.46
C HIS A 140 0.67 5.18 -14.30
N PRO A 141 -0.67 5.26 -14.10
CA PRO A 141 -1.52 6.09 -14.94
C PRO A 141 -1.27 7.59 -14.73
N VAL A 142 -1.01 7.97 -13.47
CA VAL A 142 -0.77 9.36 -13.07
C VAL A 142 0.31 9.42 -11.98
N ARG A 143 0.82 10.62 -11.75
CA ARG A 143 1.64 11.00 -10.59
C ARG A 143 1.09 12.25 -9.93
N GLU A 144 1.59 12.51 -8.72
CA GLU A 144 1.22 13.65 -7.87
C GLU A 144 -0.21 13.53 -7.34
N ALA A 145 -0.78 14.66 -6.94
CA ALA A 145 -2.06 14.77 -6.25
C ALA A 145 -3.22 14.15 -7.04
N VAL A 146 -3.92 13.21 -6.43
CA VAL A 146 -5.22 12.69 -6.86
C VAL A 146 -6.27 12.96 -5.78
N GLN A 147 -7.53 13.04 -6.18
CA GLN A 147 -8.63 13.26 -5.25
C GLN A 147 -9.23 11.93 -4.81
N LEU A 148 -9.46 11.80 -3.50
CA LEU A 148 -10.04 10.66 -2.83
C LEU A 148 -11.34 11.05 -2.15
N SER A 149 -12.23 10.07 -1.99
CA SER A 149 -13.45 10.21 -1.19
C SER A 149 -13.55 9.02 -0.23
N GLY A 150 -13.77 9.31 1.05
CA GLY A 150 -14.05 8.31 2.07
C GLY A 150 -15.38 7.61 1.86
N ASN A 151 -15.57 6.47 2.52
CA ASN A 151 -16.82 5.72 2.52
C ASN A 151 -17.86 6.24 3.53
N GLY A 152 -17.58 7.35 4.24
CA GLY A 152 -18.46 7.90 5.27
C GLY A 152 -18.42 7.14 6.61
N HIS A 153 -17.51 6.19 6.79
CA HIS A 153 -17.30 5.46 8.03
C HIS A 153 -15.86 5.65 8.55
N PRO A 154 -15.62 5.53 9.87
CA PRO A 154 -14.28 5.64 10.42
C PRO A 154 -13.28 4.65 9.75
N PRO A 155 -12.03 5.07 9.48
CA PRO A 155 -11.42 6.34 9.87
C PRO A 155 -11.72 7.52 8.92
N PHE A 156 -12.51 7.31 7.86
CA PHE A 156 -12.85 8.32 6.85
C PHE A 156 -14.30 8.84 6.97
N SER A 157 -14.87 8.84 8.17
CA SER A 157 -16.26 9.25 8.39
C SER A 157 -16.51 10.73 8.13
N GLU A 158 -15.56 11.56 8.50
CA GLU A 158 -15.60 13.02 8.32
C GLU A 158 -14.74 13.48 7.14
N ALA A 159 -14.11 12.52 6.45
CA ALA A 159 -13.29 12.81 5.29
C ALA A 159 -14.21 13.17 4.11
N GLY A 160 -14.50 14.47 3.96
CA GLY A 160 -14.89 15.03 2.68
C GLY A 160 -13.83 14.75 1.61
N PRO A 161 -14.00 15.20 0.35
CA PRO A 161 -13.00 14.98 -0.67
C PRO A 161 -11.62 15.51 -0.23
N PHE A 162 -10.62 14.63 -0.21
CA PHE A 162 -9.25 14.97 0.21
C PHE A 162 -8.25 14.56 -0.88
N SER A 163 -7.02 15.04 -0.80
CA SER A 163 -5.99 14.75 -1.80
C SER A 163 -4.85 13.95 -1.20
N ALA A 164 -4.30 13.02 -2.00
CA ALA A 164 -3.08 12.29 -1.65
C ALA A 164 -2.21 12.13 -2.92
N PRO A 165 -0.89 12.02 -2.79
CA PRO A 165 -0.03 11.80 -3.93
C PRO A 165 -0.03 10.32 -4.33
N LEU A 166 -0.08 10.07 -5.63
CA LEU A 166 0.09 8.73 -6.19
C LEU A 166 1.45 8.65 -6.88
N TYR A 167 2.30 7.70 -6.49
CA TYR A 167 3.63 7.50 -7.10
C TYR A 167 3.85 6.11 -7.70
N GLY A 168 2.75 5.43 -8.03
CA GLY A 168 2.75 4.15 -8.73
C GLY A 168 1.85 3.09 -8.13
N GLY A 169 1.26 3.36 -6.96
CA GLY A 169 0.40 2.39 -6.30
C GLY A 169 -0.93 2.11 -7.03
N PRO A 170 -1.65 1.08 -6.58
CA PRO A 170 -2.75 0.49 -7.34
C PRO A 170 -4.06 1.28 -7.25
N GLY A 171 -4.88 1.12 -8.29
CA GLY A 171 -6.33 1.08 -8.13
C GLY A 171 -6.76 -0.32 -7.71
N LEU A 172 -7.38 -0.46 -6.55
CA LEU A 172 -7.74 -1.74 -5.97
C LEU A 172 -9.18 -2.12 -6.35
N ILE A 173 -9.38 -3.39 -6.66
CA ILE A 173 -10.67 -4.00 -6.98
C ILE A 173 -10.91 -5.11 -5.95
N PRO A 174 -11.48 -4.78 -4.77
CA PRO A 174 -11.72 -5.74 -3.71
C PRO A 174 -12.80 -6.76 -4.09
N ARG A 175 -12.72 -7.97 -3.51
CA ARG A 175 -13.79 -8.99 -3.52
C ARG A 175 -14.60 -8.93 -2.22
N ASP A 176 -15.71 -9.66 -2.15
CA ASP A 176 -16.77 -9.56 -1.12
C ASP A 176 -16.29 -9.51 0.34
N SER A 177 -15.14 -10.13 0.65
CA SER A 177 -14.59 -10.21 2.00
C SER A 177 -13.65 -9.04 2.38
N VAL A 178 -13.48 -8.06 1.49
CA VAL A 178 -12.57 -6.91 1.61
C VAL A 178 -13.38 -5.61 1.53
N GLU A 179 -13.23 -4.77 2.54
CA GLU A 179 -13.95 -3.52 2.65
C GLU A 179 -13.22 -2.38 1.93
N THR A 180 -13.95 -1.52 1.23
CA THR A 180 -13.39 -0.27 0.71
C THR A 180 -13.60 0.85 1.72
N LEU A 181 -12.51 1.53 2.07
CA LEU A 181 -12.51 2.67 3.00
C LEU A 181 -12.48 4.02 2.27
N ALA A 182 -11.84 4.07 1.10
CA ALA A 182 -11.84 5.25 0.23
C ALA A 182 -11.68 4.86 -1.24
N HIS A 183 -12.21 5.67 -2.14
CA HIS A 183 -12.11 5.52 -3.59
C HIS A 183 -11.35 6.68 -4.21
N TYR A 184 -10.71 6.45 -5.36
CA TYR A 184 -10.26 7.55 -6.20
C TYR A 184 -11.50 8.22 -6.83
N SER A 185 -11.72 9.49 -6.52
CA SER A 185 -12.90 10.24 -6.95
C SER A 185 -12.61 11.26 -8.04
N GLY A 186 -11.35 11.69 -8.19
CA GLY A 186 -11.00 12.66 -9.21
C GLY A 186 -9.49 12.88 -9.41
N PHE A 187 -9.21 13.80 -10.33
CA PHE A 187 -7.87 14.32 -10.58
C PHE A 187 -7.85 15.81 -10.21
N THR A 188 -6.69 16.29 -9.80
CA THR A 188 -6.46 17.70 -9.45
C THR A 188 -5.72 18.42 -10.58
N GLU A 189 -5.56 19.74 -10.45
CA GLU A 189 -4.70 20.51 -11.35
C GLU A 189 -3.22 20.09 -11.28
N LYS A 190 -2.79 19.52 -10.15
CA LYS A 190 -1.43 19.01 -9.96
C LYS A 190 -1.23 17.59 -10.51
N THR A 191 -2.30 16.89 -10.92
CA THR A 191 -2.18 15.53 -11.44
C THR A 191 -1.35 15.52 -12.73
N ALA A 192 -0.21 14.81 -12.70
CA ALA A 192 0.60 14.56 -13.86
C ALA A 192 0.16 13.26 -14.55
N PHE A 193 -0.43 13.35 -15.74
CA PHE A 193 -0.83 12.18 -16.52
C PHE A 193 0.39 11.54 -17.20
N LEU A 194 0.63 10.27 -16.91
CA LEU A 194 1.71 9.48 -17.52
C LEU A 194 1.22 8.66 -18.71
N VAL A 195 -0.09 8.42 -18.79
CA VAL A 195 -0.79 7.80 -19.92
C VAL A 195 -1.93 8.71 -20.40
N ASP A 196 -2.68 8.27 -21.42
CA ASP A 196 -3.88 8.98 -21.86
C ASP A 196 -4.89 9.20 -20.71
N ARG A 197 -5.54 10.37 -20.69
CA ARG A 197 -6.46 10.76 -19.60
C ARG A 197 -7.66 9.82 -19.49
N LYS A 198 -8.18 9.30 -20.61
CA LYS A 198 -9.29 8.33 -20.60
C LYS A 198 -8.84 7.04 -19.93
N LEU A 199 -7.68 6.52 -20.32
CA LEU A 199 -7.11 5.31 -19.71
C LEU A 199 -6.86 5.52 -18.21
N ALA A 200 -6.25 6.64 -17.83
CA ALA A 200 -6.02 6.96 -16.41
C ALA A 200 -7.34 6.98 -15.60
N ARG A 201 -8.41 7.52 -16.18
CA ARG A 201 -9.74 7.53 -15.56
C ARG A 201 -10.30 6.13 -15.39
N GLU A 202 -10.22 5.29 -16.41
CA GLU A 202 -10.67 3.90 -16.38
C GLU A 202 -9.88 3.04 -15.38
N THR A 203 -8.58 3.32 -15.24
CA THR A 203 -7.69 2.65 -14.30
C THR A 203 -7.97 3.04 -12.85
N LEU A 204 -8.21 4.32 -12.54
CA LEU A 204 -8.27 4.78 -11.15
C LEU A 204 -9.68 5.12 -10.67
N ILE A 205 -10.43 5.92 -11.41
CA ILE A 205 -11.64 6.56 -10.88
C ILE A 205 -12.72 5.52 -10.58
N GLY A 206 -13.26 5.58 -9.37
CA GLY A 206 -14.20 4.60 -8.82
C GLY A 206 -13.55 3.34 -8.25
N LYS A 207 -12.26 3.08 -8.51
CA LYS A 207 -11.52 1.99 -7.86
C LYS A 207 -11.21 2.34 -6.42
N ALA A 208 -11.03 1.33 -5.58
CA ALA A 208 -10.63 1.54 -4.20
C ALA A 208 -9.20 2.11 -4.14
N ALA A 209 -9.03 3.19 -3.39
CA ALA A 209 -7.74 3.77 -3.05
C ALA A 209 -7.23 3.23 -1.71
N VAL A 210 -8.15 2.93 -0.79
CA VAL A 210 -7.85 2.33 0.51
C VAL A 210 -8.80 1.19 0.77
N ILE A 211 -8.27 0.01 1.09
CA ILE A 211 -9.06 -1.17 1.47
C ILE A 211 -8.65 -1.71 2.84
N ARG A 212 -9.57 -2.41 3.48
CA ARG A 212 -9.35 -3.14 4.72
C ARG A 212 -9.75 -4.61 4.57
N LYS A 213 -8.88 -5.51 5.00
CA LYS A 213 -9.19 -6.93 5.17
C LYS A 213 -8.96 -7.31 6.63
N ARG A 214 -10.03 -7.70 7.33
CA ARG A 214 -9.92 -8.30 8.66
C ARG A 214 -9.45 -9.74 8.53
N LEU A 215 -8.55 -10.14 9.42
CA LEU A 215 -8.05 -11.51 9.52
C LEU A 215 -7.79 -11.84 11.00
N GLY A 216 -8.59 -12.76 11.55
CA GLY A 216 -8.58 -13.01 12.99
C GLY A 216 -8.95 -11.76 13.78
N ALA A 217 -8.15 -11.41 14.78
CA ALA A 217 -8.32 -10.21 15.61
C ALA A 217 -7.69 -8.94 14.99
N GLY A 218 -6.85 -9.08 13.96
CA GLY A 218 -6.16 -7.96 13.31
C GLY A 218 -6.71 -7.62 11.93
N ALA A 219 -5.97 -6.79 11.20
CA ALA A 219 -6.35 -6.38 9.86
C ALA A 219 -5.17 -5.90 9.00
N PHE A 220 -5.35 -6.03 7.69
CA PHE A 220 -4.56 -5.34 6.67
C PHE A 220 -5.27 -4.06 6.25
N TYR A 221 -4.55 -2.94 6.22
CA TYR A 221 -4.94 -1.68 5.61
C TYR A 221 -3.99 -1.40 4.44
N LEU A 222 -4.53 -1.34 3.24
CA LEU A 222 -3.74 -1.21 2.01
C LEU A 222 -4.10 0.09 1.31
N PHE A 223 -3.08 0.90 1.05
CA PHE A 223 -3.16 2.24 0.52
C PHE A 223 -2.50 2.27 -0.86
N GLY A 224 -3.30 2.54 -1.89
CA GLY A 224 -2.80 2.83 -3.23
C GLY A 224 -1.91 4.09 -3.27
N PRO A 225 -2.41 5.24 -2.82
CA PRO A 225 -1.62 6.47 -2.72
C PRO A 225 -0.84 6.55 -1.41
N HIS A 226 0.09 7.49 -1.34
CA HIS A 226 0.93 7.73 -0.16
C HIS A 226 0.27 8.73 0.80
N LEU A 227 -0.70 8.27 1.61
CA LEU A 227 -1.35 9.10 2.64
C LEU A 227 -0.35 9.56 3.72
N GLU A 228 0.77 8.87 3.86
CA GLU A 228 1.84 9.21 4.79
C GLU A 228 2.69 10.40 4.33
N HIS A 229 2.59 10.82 3.06
CA HIS A 229 3.48 11.83 2.50
C HIS A 229 3.31 13.21 3.18
N PRO A 230 4.38 13.87 3.65
CA PRO A 230 4.30 15.04 4.52
C PRO A 230 3.64 16.27 3.88
N HIS A 231 3.73 16.42 2.56
CA HIS A 231 3.16 17.57 1.83
C HIS A 231 1.65 17.46 1.49
N TYR A 232 0.96 16.39 1.89
CA TYR A 232 -0.42 16.11 1.48
C TYR A 232 -1.32 15.73 2.66
N ARG A 233 -1.30 16.58 3.70
CA ARG A 233 -2.14 16.46 4.89
C ARG A 233 -3.28 17.47 4.87
#